data_AF-A0A3D9SQJ9-F1
#
_entry.id   AF-A0A3D9SQJ9-F1
#
_cell.length_a   1.000
_cell.length_b   1.000
_cell.length_c   1.000
_cell.angle_alpha   90.00
_cell.angle_beta   90.00
_cell.angle_gamma   90.00
#
_symmetry.space_group_name_H-M   'P 1'
#
loop_
_entity.id
_entity.type
_entity.pdbx_description
1 polymer ?
#
loop_
_entity_poly.entity_id
_entity_poly.type
_entity_poly.pdbx_seq_one_letter_code
_entity_poly.pdbx_strand_id
1 'polypeptide(L)'
;MCDGIRWQPWPGPDAGGSDRSAAPSGIERTSPPALDAASDLRSQCRIRLLTLAADLEDLGVRPRLADADRPPFLLRCWDPVKAGPAVIVQCAPDESGRLRFYEHLSGEHLGDAENARQAGDTMALAREIALKLGVSEAPR
;
A
#
# COMPACT_ATOMS: atom_id res chain seq x y z
N MET A 1 26.00 -17.35 -7.49
CA MET A 1 25.48 -16.75 -8.74
C MET A 1 24.12 -16.18 -8.37
N CYS A 2 24.05 -14.87 -8.12
CA CYS A 2 22.80 -14.19 -7.79
C CYS A 2 22.50 -13.24 -8.95
N ASP A 3 21.50 -13.61 -9.74
CA ASP A 3 21.06 -12.84 -10.89
C ASP A 3 20.21 -11.64 -10.42
N GLY A 4 20.48 -10.48 -11.00
CA GLY A 4 19.94 -9.19 -10.58
C GLY A 4 18.46 -9.06 -10.94
N ILE A 5 17.61 -8.86 -9.94
CA ILE A 5 16.22 -8.46 -10.17
C ILE A 5 16.22 -6.98 -10.56
N ARG A 6 16.16 -6.75 -11.87
CA ARG A 6 15.99 -5.43 -12.49
C ARG A 6 14.53 -5.00 -12.32
N TRP A 7 14.30 -4.00 -11.47
CA TRP A 7 13.05 -3.26 -11.41
C TRP A 7 12.73 -2.68 -12.79
N GLN A 8 11.55 -2.98 -13.33
CA GLN A 8 11.05 -2.35 -14.55
C GLN A 8 10.05 -1.26 -14.18
N PRO A 9 10.25 0.00 -14.62
CA PRO A 9 9.19 0.99 -14.63
C PRO A 9 8.10 0.59 -15.64
N TRP A 10 6.85 0.88 -15.30
CA TRP A 10 5.69 0.62 -16.14
C TRP A 10 5.82 1.29 -17.53
N PRO A 11 5.50 0.61 -18.64
CA PRO A 11 5.50 1.22 -19.96
C PRO A 11 4.33 2.22 -20.07
N GLY A 12 4.65 3.48 -20.30
CA GLY A 12 3.66 4.48 -20.71
C GLY A 12 3.10 4.15 -22.10
N PRO A 13 1.85 4.51 -22.41
CA PRO A 13 1.27 4.25 -23.72
C PRO A 13 2.00 5.04 -24.81
N ASP A 14 2.49 4.31 -25.82
CA ASP A 14 3.08 4.86 -27.05
C ASP A 14 2.07 5.75 -27.76
N ALA A 15 2.31 7.07 -27.76
CA ALA A 15 1.56 8.02 -28.56
C ALA A 15 2.28 8.24 -29.90
N GLY A 16 2.03 7.32 -30.84
CA GLY A 16 2.39 7.50 -32.24
C GLY A 16 1.41 8.42 -32.98
N GLY A 17 1.91 9.58 -33.43
CA GLY A 17 1.68 10.08 -34.79
C GLY A 17 0.47 10.98 -35.12
N SER A 18 0.81 12.14 -35.71
CA SER A 18 0.09 12.90 -36.75
C SER A 18 -1.00 13.94 -36.40
N ASP A 19 -0.52 15.18 -36.21
CA ASP A 19 -0.78 16.39 -37.02
C ASP A 19 -2.18 16.62 -37.64
N ARG A 20 -2.93 17.62 -37.14
CA ARG A 20 -3.30 18.87 -37.86
C ARG A 20 -4.28 19.77 -37.07
N SER A 21 -3.88 21.04 -36.96
CA SER A 21 -4.66 22.30 -36.90
C SER A 21 -6.09 22.34 -36.33
N ALA A 22 -6.26 23.11 -35.25
CA ALA A 22 -7.04 24.37 -35.17
C ALA A 22 -7.64 24.57 -33.76
N ALA A 23 -7.24 25.65 -33.08
CA ALA A 23 -7.92 26.16 -31.88
C ALA A 23 -9.18 26.95 -32.29
N PRO A 24 -10.23 27.02 -31.44
CA PRO A 24 -10.23 28.11 -30.46
C PRO A 24 -10.84 27.78 -29.08
N SER A 25 -10.30 28.49 -28.09
CA SER A 25 -10.99 29.11 -26.94
C SER A 25 -11.97 28.25 -26.11
N GLY A 26 -11.39 27.50 -25.18
CA GLY A 26 -12.03 27.13 -23.92
C GLY A 26 -10.92 26.85 -22.92
N ILE A 27 -10.71 27.71 -21.93
CA ILE A 27 -9.80 27.41 -20.82
C ILE A 27 -10.55 26.43 -19.90
N GLU A 28 -10.84 25.23 -20.39
CA GLU A 28 -10.92 24.08 -19.52
C GLU A 28 -9.48 23.79 -19.14
N ARG A 29 -9.11 24.20 -17.92
CA ARG A 29 -7.96 23.61 -17.24
C ARG A 29 -8.33 22.17 -16.93
N THR A 30 -8.28 21.31 -17.95
CA THR A 30 -8.20 19.86 -17.81
C THR A 30 -6.85 19.58 -17.18
N SER A 31 -6.82 19.61 -15.84
CA SER A 31 -5.74 18.97 -15.09
C SER A 31 -5.60 17.54 -15.62
N PRO A 32 -4.39 17.05 -15.87
CA PRO A 32 -4.22 15.71 -16.43
C PRO A 32 -4.75 14.67 -15.42
N PRO A 33 -5.59 13.71 -15.86
CA PRO A 33 -6.29 12.76 -14.98
C PRO A 33 -5.35 11.88 -14.12
N ALA A 34 -4.08 11.80 -14.50
CA ALA A 34 -3.05 11.04 -13.79
C ALA A 34 -2.73 11.58 -12.39
N LEU A 35 -2.84 12.90 -12.16
CA LEU A 35 -2.56 13.49 -10.84
C LEU A 35 -3.68 13.16 -9.84
N ASP A 36 -4.94 13.19 -10.30
CA ASP A 36 -6.10 12.90 -9.47
C ASP A 36 -6.16 11.42 -9.10
N ALA A 37 -5.88 10.52 -10.05
CA ALA A 37 -5.82 9.07 -9.80
C ALA A 37 -4.69 8.67 -8.84
N ALA A 38 -3.51 9.29 -8.94
CA ALA A 38 -2.40 9.01 -8.03
C ALA A 38 -2.67 9.54 -6.61
N SER A 39 -3.32 10.71 -6.50
CA SER A 39 -3.77 11.29 -5.23
C SER A 39 -4.84 10.42 -4.55
N ASP A 40 -5.76 9.86 -5.34
CA ASP A 40 -6.81 8.97 -4.87
C ASP A 40 -6.23 7.64 -4.36
N LEU A 41 -5.37 6.98 -5.15
CA LEU A 41 -4.69 5.75 -4.74
C LEU A 41 -3.91 5.93 -3.44
N ARG A 42 -3.18 7.04 -3.31
CA ARG A 42 -2.45 7.38 -2.08
C ARG A 42 -3.39 7.44 -0.87
N SER A 43 -4.50 8.15 -1.02
CA SER A 43 -5.47 8.33 0.07
C SER A 43 -6.11 7.00 0.47
N GLN A 44 -6.48 6.18 -0.52
CA GLN A 44 -7.05 4.85 -0.29
C GLN A 44 -6.05 3.95 0.44
N CYS A 45 -4.84 3.77 -0.10
CA CYS A 45 -3.79 2.96 0.53
C CYS A 45 -3.47 3.42 1.95
N ARG A 46 -3.42 4.74 2.17
CA ARG A 46 -3.20 5.30 3.51
C ARG A 46 -4.32 4.90 4.48
N ILE A 47 -5.58 5.02 4.08
CA ILE A 47 -6.72 4.59 4.90
C ILE A 47 -6.58 3.10 5.22
N ARG A 48 -6.27 2.26 4.23
CA ARG A 48 -6.13 0.80 4.42
C ARG A 48 -5.02 0.45 5.42
N LEU A 49 -3.88 1.10 5.30
CA LEU A 49 -2.75 0.88 6.23
C LEU A 49 -3.04 1.40 7.64
N LEU A 50 -3.80 2.50 7.77
CA LEU A 50 -4.22 3.01 9.08
C LEU A 50 -5.25 2.09 9.74
N THR A 51 -6.18 1.52 8.98
CA THR A 51 -7.11 0.49 9.46
C THR A 51 -6.33 -0.72 10.00
N LEU A 52 -5.37 -1.23 9.24
CA LEU A 52 -4.49 -2.32 9.70
C LEU A 52 -3.67 -1.93 10.92
N ALA A 53 -3.17 -0.70 10.99
CA ALA A 53 -2.43 -0.20 12.13
C ALA A 53 -3.26 -0.23 13.42
N ALA A 54 -4.54 0.19 13.36
CA ALA A 54 -5.42 0.16 14.53
C ALA A 54 -5.61 -1.26 15.06
N ASP A 55 -5.90 -2.23 14.18
CA ASP A 55 -6.09 -3.63 14.59
C ASP A 55 -4.79 -4.27 15.12
N LEU A 56 -3.63 -3.86 14.61
CA LEU A 56 -2.33 -4.29 15.12
C LEU A 56 -2.03 -3.73 16.51
N GLU A 57 -2.37 -2.47 16.77
CA GLU A 57 -2.23 -1.85 18.10
C GLU A 57 -3.09 -2.57 19.15
N ASP A 58 -4.31 -2.96 18.79
CA ASP A 58 -5.20 -3.74 19.65
C ASP A 58 -4.62 -5.12 20.05
N LEU A 59 -3.69 -5.65 19.25
CA LEU A 59 -2.98 -6.90 19.50
C LEU A 59 -1.60 -6.70 20.16
N GLY A 60 -1.22 -5.46 20.48
CA GLY A 60 0.08 -5.14 21.08
C GLY A 60 1.25 -5.10 20.09
N VAL A 61 0.98 -5.16 18.77
CA VAL A 61 1.99 -4.88 17.74
C VAL A 61 2.13 -3.38 17.59
N ARG A 62 3.35 -2.87 17.44
CA ARG A 62 3.59 -1.44 17.20
C ARG A 62 3.67 -1.16 15.69
N PRO A 63 2.71 -0.41 15.12
CA PRO A 63 2.79 0.04 13.74
C PRO A 63 3.49 1.40 13.63
N ARG A 64 4.09 1.65 12.47
CA ARG A 64 4.54 2.96 12.03
C ARG A 64 4.41 3.06 10.52
N LEU A 65 3.67 4.07 10.06
CA LEU A 65 3.63 4.42 8.66
C LEU A 65 5.01 4.94 8.24
N ALA A 66 5.68 4.25 7.31
CA ALA A 66 7.09 4.48 6.99
C ALA A 66 7.26 5.44 5.80
N ASP A 67 6.38 5.35 4.80
CA ASP A 67 6.27 6.31 3.70
C ASP A 67 4.83 6.32 3.19
N ALA A 68 4.23 7.51 3.17
CA ALA A 68 2.85 7.71 2.73
C ALA A 68 2.71 8.87 1.76
N ASP A 69 3.82 9.48 1.33
CA ASP A 69 3.83 10.58 0.38
C ASP A 69 3.99 10.07 -1.05
N ARG A 70 4.71 8.96 -1.24
CA ARG A 70 4.90 8.32 -2.55
C ARG A 70 4.85 6.79 -2.43
N PRO A 71 4.44 6.07 -3.48
CA PRO A 71 4.60 4.62 -3.53
C PRO A 71 6.08 4.23 -3.37
N PRO A 72 6.37 3.10 -2.71
CA PRO A 72 5.42 2.16 -2.11
C PRO A 72 4.79 2.69 -0.80
N PHE A 73 3.50 2.42 -0.58
CA PHE A 73 2.81 2.81 0.65
C PHE A 73 3.05 1.76 1.72
N LEU A 74 3.82 2.10 2.75
CA LEU A 74 4.40 1.12 3.68
C LEU A 74 3.99 1.32 5.13
N LEU A 75 3.65 0.21 5.80
CA LEU A 75 3.44 0.10 7.23
C LEU A 75 4.48 -0.84 7.82
N ARG A 76 5.33 -0.31 8.70
CA ARG A 76 6.29 -1.10 9.46
C ARG A 76 5.66 -1.56 10.77
N CYS A 77 5.72 -2.85 11.05
CA CYS A 77 5.09 -3.50 12.21
C CYS A 77 6.15 -4.26 13.00
N TRP A 78 6.22 -4.07 14.32
CA TRP A 78 7.17 -4.81 15.17
C TRP A 78 6.59 -5.07 16.57
N ASP A 79 7.07 -6.12 17.22
CA ASP A 79 6.84 -6.35 18.65
C ASP A 79 7.64 -5.29 19.45
N PRO A 80 7.00 -4.38 20.21
CA PRO A 80 7.71 -3.35 20.96
C PRO A 80 8.51 -3.89 22.16
N VAL A 81 8.22 -5.11 22.62
CA VAL A 81 8.87 -5.74 23.77
C VAL A 81 10.12 -6.52 23.33
N LYS A 82 10.12 -7.05 22.11
CA LYS A 82 11.25 -7.82 21.58
C LYS A 82 12.12 -6.96 20.67
N ALA A 83 13.43 -7.01 20.88
CA ALA A 83 14.38 -6.59 19.85
C ALA A 83 14.33 -7.64 18.72
N GLY A 84 13.61 -7.34 17.63
CA GLY A 84 13.35 -8.31 16.57
C GLY A 84 13.10 -7.68 15.20
N PRO A 85 12.99 -8.53 14.15
CA PRO A 85 12.71 -8.07 12.81
C PRO A 85 11.31 -7.45 12.73
N ALA A 86 11.16 -6.45 11.87
CA ALA A 86 9.86 -5.86 11.56
C ALA A 86 9.26 -6.54 10.33
N VAL A 87 7.95 -6.73 10.34
CA VAL A 87 7.20 -7.02 9.12
C VAL A 87 6.88 -5.68 8.45
N ILE A 88 7.14 -5.57 7.15
CA ILE A 88 6.84 -4.37 6.37
C ILE A 88 5.70 -4.73 5.41
N VAL A 89 4.52 -4.18 5.68
CA VAL A 89 3.34 -4.35 4.85
C VAL A 89 3.27 -3.23 3.83
N GLN A 90 3.05 -3.58 2.58
CA GLN A 90 2.80 -2.70 1.46
C GLN A 90 1.32 -2.77 1.07
N CYS A 91 0.69 -1.62 0.83
CA CYS A 91 -0.61 -1.55 0.16
C CYS A 91 -0.40 -1.15 -1.30
N ALA A 92 -0.89 -1.95 -2.24
CA ALA A 92 -0.78 -1.69 -3.67
C ALA A 92 -1.95 -2.33 -4.45
N PRO A 93 -2.31 -1.80 -5.63
CA PRO A 93 -3.25 -2.46 -6.51
C PRO A 93 -2.61 -3.73 -7.10
N ASP A 94 -3.41 -4.79 -7.26
CA ASP A 94 -3.07 -5.96 -8.06
C ASP A 94 -3.22 -5.68 -9.57
N GLU A 95 -2.99 -6.69 -10.42
CA GLU A 95 -3.15 -6.58 -11.89
C GLU A 95 -4.58 -6.22 -12.32
N SER A 96 -5.57 -6.46 -11.46
CA SER A 96 -6.98 -6.08 -11.69
C SER A 96 -7.35 -4.71 -11.13
N GLY A 97 -6.39 -4.01 -10.51
CA GLY A 97 -6.61 -2.70 -9.88
C GLY A 97 -7.19 -2.75 -8.47
N ARG A 98 -7.40 -3.94 -7.89
CA ARG A 98 -7.94 -4.08 -6.52
C ARG A 98 -6.84 -3.92 -5.50
N LEU A 99 -7.13 -3.26 -4.39
CA LEU A 99 -6.12 -3.02 -3.35
C LEU A 99 -5.84 -4.29 -2.55
N ARG A 100 -4.56 -4.61 -2.38
CA ARG A 100 -4.06 -5.76 -1.64
C ARG A 100 -2.95 -5.36 -0.68
N PHE A 101 -2.79 -6.15 0.37
CA PHE A 101 -1.65 -6.11 1.26
C PHE A 101 -0.60 -7.14 0.84
N TYR A 102 0.64 -6.71 0.77
CA TYR A 102 1.80 -7.55 0.48
C TYR A 102 2.88 -7.35 1.53
N GLU A 103 3.75 -8.33 1.74
CA GLU A 103 5.00 -8.12 2.45
C GLU A 103 6.03 -7.50 1.48
N HIS A 104 6.56 -6.32 1.81
CA HIS A 104 7.28 -5.45 0.88
C HIS A 104 8.55 -6.08 0.25
N LEU A 105 9.24 -6.98 0.98
CA LEU A 105 10.50 -7.56 0.50
C LEU A 105 10.33 -8.94 -0.16
N SER A 106 9.34 -9.72 0.29
CA SER A 106 9.07 -11.04 -0.28
C SER A 106 8.07 -10.98 -1.45
N GLY A 107 7.26 -9.91 -1.52
CA GLY A 107 6.12 -9.83 -2.43
C GLY A 107 4.98 -10.78 -2.05
N GLU A 108 5.06 -11.43 -0.89
CA GLU A 108 4.04 -12.37 -0.41
C GLU A 108 2.72 -11.63 -0.23
N HIS A 109 1.65 -12.17 -0.82
CA HIS A 109 0.30 -11.66 -0.61
C HIS A 109 -0.17 -12.00 0.81
N LEU A 110 -0.49 -10.97 1.58
CA LEU A 110 -0.94 -11.12 2.96
C LEU A 110 -2.46 -11.06 3.10
N GLY A 111 -3.15 -10.30 2.26
CA GLY A 111 -4.59 -10.17 2.36
C GLY A 111 -5.22 -9.14 1.44
N ASP A 112 -6.54 -9.14 1.42
CA ASP A 112 -7.33 -8.15 0.69
C ASP A 112 -7.41 -6.82 1.45
N ALA A 113 -7.18 -5.70 0.76
CA ALA A 113 -7.27 -4.36 1.34
C ALA A 113 -8.50 -3.57 0.85
N GLU A 114 -9.25 -4.10 -0.12
CA GLU A 114 -10.38 -3.42 -0.76
C GLU A 114 -11.46 -3.03 0.25
N ASN A 115 -11.68 -3.91 1.23
CA ASN A 115 -12.71 -3.80 2.25
C ASN A 115 -12.22 -3.22 3.58
N ALA A 116 -10.94 -2.89 3.72
CA ALA A 116 -10.38 -2.37 4.98
C ALA A 116 -10.73 -0.88 5.17
N ARG A 117 -11.95 -0.60 5.65
CA ARG A 117 -12.51 0.77 5.73
C ARG A 117 -12.60 1.28 7.16
N GLN A 118 -12.66 0.39 8.14
CA GLN A 118 -12.83 0.70 9.55
C GLN A 118 -12.08 -0.32 10.43
N ALA A 119 -11.83 0.04 11.68
CA ALA A 119 -11.23 -0.88 12.65
C ALA A 119 -12.04 -2.17 12.76
N GLY A 120 -11.35 -3.30 12.89
CA GLY A 120 -11.89 -4.65 12.89
C GLY A 120 -11.89 -5.33 11.52
N ASP A 121 -11.92 -4.57 10.42
CA ASP A 121 -11.97 -5.14 9.06
C ASP A 121 -10.72 -5.96 8.71
N THR A 122 -9.58 -5.64 9.34
CA THR A 122 -8.28 -6.27 9.08
C THR A 122 -7.82 -7.16 10.22
N MET A 123 -8.68 -7.45 11.19
CA MET A 123 -8.32 -8.16 12.42
C MET A 123 -7.75 -9.56 12.15
N ALA A 124 -8.26 -10.29 11.14
CA ALA A 124 -7.72 -11.59 10.76
C ALA A 124 -6.25 -11.48 10.30
N LEU A 125 -5.95 -10.54 9.40
CA LEU A 125 -4.59 -10.27 8.93
C LEU A 125 -3.70 -9.74 10.08
N ALA A 126 -4.23 -8.87 10.93
CA ALA A 126 -3.50 -8.35 12.08
C ALA A 126 -3.04 -9.49 13.02
N ARG A 127 -3.91 -10.50 13.25
CA ARG A 127 -3.56 -11.70 14.03
C ARG A 127 -2.46 -12.51 13.37
N GLU A 128 -2.50 -12.71 12.06
CA GLU A 128 -1.44 -13.41 11.33
C GLU A 128 -0.09 -12.70 11.45
N ILE A 129 -0.07 -11.38 11.31
CA ILE A 129 1.14 -10.56 11.49
C ILE A 129 1.63 -10.65 12.93
N ALA A 130 0.74 -10.54 13.92
CA ALA A 130 1.09 -10.65 15.34
C ALA A 130 1.72 -12.02 15.65
N LEU A 131 1.16 -13.11 15.10
CA LEU A 131 1.73 -14.46 15.21
C LEU A 131 3.10 -14.56 14.55
N LYS A 132 3.30 -13.98 13.36
CA LYS A 132 4.61 -13.93 12.66
C LYS A 132 5.66 -13.18 13.48
N LEU A 133 5.26 -12.14 14.21
CA LEU A 133 6.11 -11.40 15.14
C LEU A 133 6.26 -12.09 16.52
N GLY A 134 5.52 -13.16 16.77
CA GLY A 134 5.50 -13.87 18.05
C GLY A 134 4.89 -13.07 19.19
N VAL A 135 4.04 -12.07 18.90
CA VAL A 135 3.31 -11.32 19.92
C VAL A 135 2.25 -12.25 20.50
N SER A 136 2.37 -12.53 21.79
CA SER A 136 1.33 -13.24 22.55
C SER A 136 0.30 -12.20 22.97
N GLU A 137 -0.99 -12.42 22.73
CA GLU A 137 -2.06 -11.49 23.13
C GLU A 137 -1.80 -11.04 24.59
N ALA A 138 -1.60 -9.74 24.78
CA ALA A 138 -1.39 -9.21 26.12
C ALA A 138 -2.68 -9.40 26.94
N PRO A 139 -2.59 -9.85 28.21
CA PRO A 139 -3.76 -9.86 29.06
C PRO A 139 -4.29 -8.43 29.20
N ARG A 140 -5.56 -8.23 28.85
CA ARG A 140 -6.28 -6.96 29.06
C ARG A 140 -6.49 -6.68 30.53
#